data_AF-A0A972P8U7-F1
#
_entry.id   AF-A0A972P8U7-F1
#
_cell.length_a   1.000
_cell.length_b   1.000
_cell.length_c   1.000
_cell.angle_alpha   90.00
_cell.angle_beta   90.00
_cell.angle_gamma   90.00
#
_symmetry.space_group_name_H-M   'P 1'
#
loop_
_entity.id
_entity.type
_entity.pdbx_description
1 polymer ?
#
loop_
_entity_poly.entity_id
_entity_poly.type
_entity_poly.pdbx_seq_one_letter_code
_entity_poly.pdbx_strand_id
1 'polypeptide(L)'
;MYCANCGLELPAEANFCWKCGQPCKEPAETAWETCQIEYETVRDGFLYRGDDLRFVAQASGPRGEYIAGKSRVFRTSPFYNLPSTQEHRDLLDVLVNKLIQEGWERVGEPGEFWWNYTFRRPVRGI
;
A
#
# COMPACT_ATOMS: atom_id res chain seq x y z
N MET A 1 -35.17 -0.80 -12.21
CA MET A 1 -35.03 -1.82 -11.14
C MET A 1 -36.11 -1.60 -10.09
N TYR A 2 -36.43 -2.58 -9.24
CA TYR A 2 -37.44 -2.41 -8.19
C TYR A 2 -36.78 -2.41 -6.80
N CYS A 3 -37.25 -1.55 -5.90
CA CYS A 3 -36.79 -1.54 -4.51
C CYS A 3 -37.22 -2.84 -3.81
N ALA A 4 -36.26 -3.59 -3.26
CA ALA A 4 -36.52 -4.86 -2.57
C ALA A 4 -37.39 -4.73 -1.31
N ASN A 5 -37.47 -3.54 -0.71
CA ASN A 5 -38.26 -3.30 0.50
C ASN A 5 -39.69 -2.80 0.20
N CYS A 6 -39.86 -1.84 -0.71
CA CYS A 6 -41.15 -1.20 -0.93
C CYS A 6 -41.74 -1.40 -2.33
N GLY A 7 -41.04 -2.10 -3.24
CA GLY A 7 -41.50 -2.41 -4.60
C GLY A 7 -41.53 -1.23 -5.58
N LEU A 8 -41.07 -0.03 -5.17
CA LEU A 8 -41.04 1.13 -6.06
C LEU A 8 -40.09 0.88 -7.25
N GLU A 9 -40.55 1.24 -8.45
CA GLU A 9 -39.71 1.27 -9.64
C GLU A 9 -38.74 2.45 -9.58
N LEU A 10 -37.46 2.15 -9.75
CA LEU A 10 -36.35 3.09 -9.65
C LEU A 10 -35.46 3.00 -10.90
N PRO A 11 -34.83 4.11 -11.31
CA PRO A 11 -33.80 4.07 -12.34
C PRO A 11 -32.62 3.20 -11.89
N ALA A 12 -31.90 2.59 -12.84
CA ALA A 12 -30.80 1.66 -12.54
C ALA A 12 -29.63 2.35 -11.79
N GLU A 13 -29.55 3.67 -11.90
CA GLU A 13 -28.53 4.51 -11.29
C GLU A 13 -28.89 4.93 -9.86
N ALA A 14 -30.13 4.70 -9.39
CA ALA A 14 -30.58 5.13 -8.07
C ALA A 14 -29.75 4.46 -6.94
N ASN A 15 -29.12 5.29 -6.10
CA ASN A 15 -28.37 4.82 -4.93
C ASN A 15 -29.28 4.51 -3.74
N PHE A 16 -30.37 5.27 -3.58
CA PHE A 16 -31.35 5.13 -2.49
C PHE A 16 -32.78 5.23 -3.04
N CYS A 17 -33.71 4.52 -2.40
CA CYS A 17 -35.12 4.62 -2.72
C CYS A 17 -35.69 5.95 -2.22
N TRP A 18 -36.26 6.77 -3.11
CA TRP A 18 -36.83 8.06 -2.75
C TRP A 18 -38.11 7.97 -1.92
N LYS A 19 -38.71 6.78 -1.81
CA LYS A 19 -39.92 6.54 -1.01
C LYS A 19 -39.63 6.02 0.39
N CYS A 20 -38.78 4.99 0.52
CA CYS A 20 -38.52 4.35 1.82
C CYS A 20 -37.11 4.60 2.38
N GLY A 21 -36.24 5.30 1.63
CA GLY A 21 -34.87 5.63 2.05
C GLY A 21 -33.87 4.48 1.96
N GLN A 22 -34.31 3.26 1.64
CA GLN A 22 -33.41 2.10 1.62
C GLN A 22 -32.37 2.19 0.50
N PRO A 23 -31.08 1.88 0.78
CA PRO A 23 -30.06 1.77 -0.26
C PRO A 23 -30.46 0.71 -1.28
N CYS A 24 -30.40 1.09 -2.56
CA CYS A 24 -30.71 0.22 -3.70
C CYS A 24 -29.47 -0.50 -4.24
N LYS A 25 -28.30 -0.02 -3.84
CA LYS A 25 -27.00 -0.65 -4.05
C LYS A 25 -26.39 -0.88 -2.69
N GLU A 26 -25.77 -2.04 -2.48
CA GLU A 26 -24.99 -2.24 -1.27
C GLU A 26 -23.92 -1.13 -1.22
N PRO A 27 -23.70 -0.49 -0.05
CA PRO A 27 -22.59 0.43 0.08
C PRO A 27 -21.34 -0.35 -0.30
N ALA A 28 -20.56 0.15 -1.27
CA ALA A 28 -19.31 -0.47 -1.67
C ALA A 28 -18.51 -0.78 -0.40
N GLU A 29 -18.34 -2.07 -0.08
CA GLU A 29 -17.63 -2.49 1.11
C GLU A 29 -16.28 -1.78 1.10
N THR A 30 -15.90 -1.19 2.23
CA THR A 30 -14.60 -0.52 2.33
C THR A 30 -13.53 -1.61 2.26
N ALA A 31 -13.09 -1.90 1.04
CA ALA A 31 -12.03 -2.85 0.81
C ALA A 31 -10.71 -2.23 1.26
N TRP A 32 -9.83 -3.06 1.78
CA TRP A 32 -8.53 -2.63 2.30
C TRP A 32 -7.44 -2.98 1.29
N GLU A 33 -6.49 -2.06 1.14
CA GLU A 33 -5.19 -2.34 0.54
C GLU A 33 -4.18 -2.55 1.65
N THR A 34 -3.26 -3.48 1.44
CA THR A 34 -2.08 -3.72 2.27
C THR A 34 -0.83 -3.34 1.52
N CYS A 35 0.19 -2.86 2.22
CA CYS A 35 1.48 -2.54 1.62
C CYS A 35 2.61 -3.03 2.51
N GLN A 36 3.63 -3.65 1.92
CA GLN A 36 4.82 -4.12 2.62
C GLN A 36 6.07 -3.48 2.04
N ILE A 37 6.98 -3.06 2.91
CA ILE A 37 8.27 -2.53 2.46
C ILE A 37 9.29 -3.65 2.34
N GLU A 38 9.79 -3.82 1.14
CA GLU A 38 10.86 -4.73 0.78
C GLU A 38 12.06 -3.94 0.23
N TYR A 39 13.16 -4.63 -0.03
CA TYR A 39 14.26 -4.07 -0.81
C TYR A 39 14.30 -4.74 -2.18
N GLU A 40 14.74 -3.98 -3.18
CA GLU A 40 14.96 -4.45 -4.53
C GLU A 40 16.41 -4.16 -4.92
N THR A 41 17.10 -5.17 -5.43
CA THR A 41 18.45 -5.01 -5.99
C THR A 41 18.35 -4.37 -7.37
N VAL A 42 18.86 -3.15 -7.49
CA VAL A 42 18.90 -2.41 -8.76
C VAL A 42 20.12 -2.80 -9.58
N ARG A 43 21.24 -3.06 -8.89
CA ARG A 43 22.48 -3.49 -9.51
C ARG A 43 23.30 -4.30 -8.53
N ASP A 44 23.66 -5.51 -8.94
CA ASP A 44 24.63 -6.34 -8.23
C ASP A 44 26.02 -5.68 -8.28
N GLY A 45 26.65 -5.62 -7.12
CA GLY A 45 28.04 -5.25 -6.98
C GLY A 45 28.96 -6.34 -7.56
N PHE A 46 30.06 -5.92 -8.16
CA PHE A 46 31.11 -6.84 -8.60
C PHE A 46 32.42 -6.51 -7.88
N LEU A 47 33.05 -7.52 -7.27
CA LEU A 47 34.34 -7.47 -6.56
C LEU A 47 34.51 -6.28 -5.60
N TYR A 48 34.21 -6.51 -4.32
CA TYR A 48 34.34 -5.51 -3.23
C TYR A 48 33.59 -4.19 -3.47
N ARG A 49 32.63 -4.17 -4.40
CA ARG A 49 31.60 -3.15 -4.51
C ARG A 49 30.33 -3.75 -3.95
N GLY A 50 29.72 -3.08 -2.98
CA GLY A 50 28.41 -3.50 -2.47
C GLY A 50 27.31 -3.28 -3.51
N ASP A 51 26.14 -3.83 -3.22
CA ASP A 51 24.98 -3.79 -4.12
C ASP A 51 24.27 -2.44 -4.04
N ASP A 52 23.79 -1.97 -5.18
CA ASP A 52 22.90 -0.82 -5.24
C ASP A 52 21.46 -1.32 -5.02
N LEU A 53 20.89 -0.99 -3.86
CA LEU A 53 19.54 -1.38 -3.44
C LEU A 53 18.60 -0.18 -3.41
N ARG A 54 17.30 -0.42 -3.40
CA ARG A 54 16.27 0.56 -3.02
C ARG A 54 15.17 -0.10 -2.22
N PHE A 55 14.53 0.66 -1.33
CA PHE A 55 13.30 0.21 -0.69
C PHE A 55 12.13 0.39 -1.64
N VAL A 56 11.24 -0.60 -1.64
CA VAL A 56 10.04 -0.64 -2.47
C VAL A 56 8.86 -0.97 -1.57
N ALA A 57 7.83 -0.13 -1.65
CA ALA A 57 6.57 -0.31 -0.96
C ALA A 57 5.62 -1.06 -1.90
N GLN A 58 5.56 -2.38 -1.77
CA GLN A 58 4.73 -3.27 -2.57
C GLN A 58 3.31 -3.27 -1.99
N ALA A 59 2.35 -2.74 -2.73
CA ALA A 59 0.94 -2.70 -2.35
C ALA A 59 0.14 -3.79 -3.05
N SER A 60 -0.79 -4.40 -2.31
CA SER A 60 -1.71 -5.43 -2.77
C SER A 60 -3.12 -5.11 -2.27
N GLY A 61 -4.12 -5.34 -3.12
CA GLY A 61 -5.51 -5.16 -2.73
C GLY A 61 -6.48 -5.38 -3.89
N PRO A 62 -7.72 -4.89 -3.78
CA PRO A 62 -8.79 -5.12 -4.76
C PRO A 62 -8.50 -4.56 -6.17
N ARG A 63 -7.56 -3.61 -6.29
CA ARG A 63 -7.09 -3.07 -7.58
C ARG A 63 -5.93 -3.86 -8.20
N GLY A 64 -5.52 -4.96 -7.56
CA GLY A 64 -4.34 -5.74 -7.91
C GLY A 64 -3.08 -5.30 -7.16
N GLU A 65 -1.94 -5.78 -7.63
CA GLU A 65 -0.62 -5.46 -7.06
C GLU A 65 0.04 -4.30 -7.79
N TYR A 66 0.64 -3.38 -7.04
CA TYR A 66 1.37 -2.23 -7.59
C TYR A 66 2.43 -1.71 -6.62
N ILE A 67 3.31 -0.83 -7.10
CA ILE A 67 4.28 -0.15 -6.23
C ILE A 67 3.68 1.16 -5.71
N ALA A 68 3.43 1.24 -4.41
CA ALA A 68 2.96 2.47 -3.76
C ALA A 68 4.08 3.53 -3.63
N GLY A 69 5.33 3.09 -3.53
CA GLY A 69 6.46 4.01 -3.39
C GLY A 69 7.81 3.34 -3.54
N LYS A 70 8.83 4.14 -3.84
CA LYS A 70 10.23 3.72 -3.93
C LYS A 70 11.11 4.75 -3.22
N SER A 71 12.12 4.30 -2.49
CA SER A 71 13.17 5.19 -2.00
C SER A 71 14.13 5.54 -3.14
N ARG A 72 15.06 6.48 -2.88
CA ARG A 72 16.25 6.61 -3.72
C ARG A 72 17.09 5.32 -3.64
N VAL A 73 17.90 5.10 -4.67
CA VAL A 73 18.90 4.03 -4.68
C VAL A 73 20.02 4.38 -3.72
N PHE A 74 20.46 3.41 -2.94
CA PHE A 74 21.58 3.51 -2.01
C PHE A 74 22.50 2.30 -2.15
N ARG A 75 23.75 2.46 -1.76
CA ARG A 75 24.75 1.40 -1.88
C ARG A 75 24.98 0.73 -0.53
N THR A 76 24.98 -0.59 -0.53
CA THR A 76 25.30 -1.39 0.65
C THR A 76 26.80 -1.58 0.84
N SER A 77 27.18 -2.16 1.98
CA SER A 77 28.58 -2.49 2.25
C SER A 77 29.01 -3.66 1.37
N PRO A 78 30.25 -3.68 0.86
CA PRO A 78 30.80 -4.82 0.12
C PRO A 78 30.82 -6.15 0.89
N PHE A 79 30.73 -6.08 2.21
CA PHE A 79 30.78 -7.24 3.10
C PHE A 79 29.39 -7.67 3.61
N TYR A 80 28.38 -6.82 3.41
CA TYR A 80 27.00 -7.04 3.87
C TYR A 80 26.04 -6.41 2.87
N ASN A 81 25.43 -7.23 2.03
CA ASN A 81 24.49 -6.84 0.97
C ASN A 81 23.09 -6.51 1.51
N LEU A 82 23.01 -6.01 2.75
CA LEU A 82 21.77 -5.67 3.43
C LEU A 82 21.81 -4.22 3.97
N PRO A 83 20.66 -3.55 4.05
CA PRO A 83 20.57 -2.23 4.65
C PRO A 83 20.99 -2.24 6.13
N SER A 84 22.11 -1.59 6.46
CA SER A 84 22.66 -1.60 7.83
C SER A 84 23.04 -0.23 8.41
N THR A 85 23.15 0.82 7.58
CA THR A 85 23.63 2.14 8.01
C THR A 85 22.49 3.05 8.46
N GLN A 86 22.83 4.13 9.18
CA GLN A 86 21.85 5.18 9.54
C GLN A 86 21.28 5.87 8.29
N GLU A 87 22.08 6.08 7.24
CA GLU A 87 21.59 6.65 5.99
C GLU A 87 20.43 5.82 5.39
N HIS A 88 20.50 4.49 5.47
CA HIS A 88 19.42 3.64 4.99
C HIS A 88 18.15 3.80 5.83
N ARG A 89 18.29 4.02 7.14
CA ARG A 89 17.15 4.30 8.04
C ARG A 89 16.50 5.62 7.65
N ASP A 90 17.29 6.67 7.44
CA ASP A 90 16.79 7.98 7.04
C ASP A 90 16.04 7.90 5.70
N LEU A 91 16.53 7.08 4.76
CA LEU A 91 15.85 6.83 3.48
C LEU A 91 14.56 6.06 3.59
N LEU A 92 14.53 5.07 4.48
CA LEU A 92 13.30 4.37 4.80
C LEU A 92 12.29 5.33 5.43
N ASP A 93 12.71 6.17 6.38
CA ASP A 93 11.83 7.13 7.05
C ASP A 93 11.23 8.12 6.05
N VAL A 94 11.98 8.57 5.05
CA VAL A 94 11.44 9.39 3.95
C VAL A 94 10.34 8.65 3.18
N LEU A 95 10.55 7.38 2.82
CA LEU A 95 9.55 6.57 2.13
C LEU A 95 8.31 6.36 3.00
N VAL A 96 8.51 6.04 4.28
CA VAL A 96 7.42 5.79 5.21
C VAL A 96 6.59 7.05 5.46
N ASN A 97 7.25 8.19 5.67
CA ASN A 97 6.55 9.47 5.84
C ASN A 97 5.71 9.82 4.61
N LYS A 98 6.22 9.52 3.41
CA LYS A 98 5.45 9.66 2.18
C LYS A 98 4.21 8.76 2.18
N LEU A 99 4.34 7.49 2.54
CA LEU A 99 3.19 6.57 2.63
C LEU A 99 2.14 7.08 3.64
N ILE A 100 2.58 7.53 4.82
CA ILE A 100 1.67 8.08 5.83
C ILE A 100 0.94 9.32 5.31
N GLN A 101 1.62 10.21 4.58
CA GLN A 101 1.00 11.38 3.94
C GLN A 101 -0.02 11.00 2.85
N GLU A 102 0.16 9.84 2.19
CA GLU A 102 -0.78 9.26 1.23
C GLU A 102 -1.94 8.50 1.89
N GLY A 103 -2.02 8.50 3.22
CA GLY A 103 -3.10 7.88 3.99
C GLY A 103 -2.86 6.40 4.32
N TRP A 104 -1.63 5.91 4.23
CA TRP A 104 -1.26 4.58 4.70
C TRP A 104 -1.04 4.57 6.22
N GLU A 105 -1.67 3.60 6.89
CA GLU A 105 -1.53 3.38 8.33
C GLU A 105 -0.57 2.22 8.58
N ARG A 106 0.40 2.37 9.50
CA ARG A 106 1.27 1.26 9.91
C ARG A 106 0.46 0.20 10.66
N VAL A 107 0.71 -1.08 10.36
CA VAL A 107 0.01 -2.22 10.97
C VAL A 107 1.02 -3.23 11.49
N GLY A 108 0.84 -3.64 12.74
CA GLY A 108 1.62 -4.70 13.36
C GLY A 108 3.04 -4.29 13.75
N GLU A 109 3.82 -5.28 14.12
CA GLU A 109 5.26 -5.14 14.39
C GLU A 109 6.05 -5.21 13.07
N PRO A 110 7.28 -4.64 13.02
CA PRO A 110 8.17 -4.86 11.89
C PRO A 110 8.36 -6.36 11.64
N GLY A 111 8.46 -6.76 10.37
CA GLY A 111 8.76 -8.14 10.00
C GLY A 111 10.17 -8.59 10.42
N GLU A 112 10.69 -9.63 9.77
CA GLU A 112 12.01 -10.21 10.09
C GLU A 112 13.14 -9.18 10.09
N PHE A 113 13.05 -8.17 9.21
CA PHE A 113 14.02 -7.09 9.11
C PHE A 113 13.47 -5.77 9.64
N TRP A 114 14.35 -4.94 10.18
CA TRP A 114 13.98 -3.63 10.74
C TRP A 114 13.30 -2.69 9.72
N TRP A 115 13.48 -2.93 8.42
CA TRP A 115 12.85 -2.17 7.33
C TRP A 115 11.53 -2.76 6.81
N ASN A 116 11.15 -3.96 7.24
CA ASN A 116 9.94 -4.67 6.80
C ASN A 116 8.70 -4.13 7.50
N TYR A 117 8.28 -2.91 7.15
CA TYR A 117 7.05 -2.33 7.67
C TYR A 117 5.85 -2.77 6.83
N THR A 118 4.76 -3.13 7.52
CA THR A 118 3.45 -3.36 6.90
C THR A 118 2.54 -2.16 7.12
N PHE A 119 1.78 -1.80 6.11
CA PHE A 119 0.81 -0.73 6.10
C PHE A 119 -0.53 -1.23 5.57
N ARG A 120 -1.60 -0.52 5.89
CA ARG A 120 -2.91 -0.68 5.27
C ARG A 120 -3.54 0.67 4.97
N ARG A 121 -4.45 0.72 4.00
CA ARG A 121 -5.34 1.86 3.79
C ARG A 121 -6.70 1.44 3.27
N PRO A 122 -7.78 2.17 3.59
CA PRO A 122 -9.10 1.92 3.02
C PRO A 122 -9.15 2.42 1.56
N VAL A 123 -9.61 1.57 0.65
CA VAL A 123 -9.91 1.94 -0.74
C VAL A 123 -11.35 2.42 -0.79
N ARG A 124 -11.54 3.72 -1.04
CA ARG A 124 -12.87 4.27 -1.32
C ARG A 124 -13.15 4.18 -2.81
N GLY A 125 -14.30 3.62 -3.18
CA GLY A 125 -14.81 3.59 -4.55
C GLY A 125 -14.28 2.43 -5.38
N ILE A 126 -14.74 1.22 -5.06
CA ILE A 126 -14.74 0.07 -5.97
C ILE A 126 -16.15 -0.06 -6.54
#